data_AF-A0A3B8WDV7-F1
#
_entry.id   AF-A0A3B8WDV7-F1
#
_cell.length_a   1.000
_cell.length_b   1.000
_cell.length_c   1.000
_cell.angle_alpha   90.00
_cell.angle_beta   90.00
_cell.angle_gamma   90.00
#
_symmetry.space_group_name_H-M   'P 1'
#
loop_
_entity.id
_entity.type
_entity.pdbx_description
1 polymer ?
#
loop_
_entity_poly.entity_id
_entity_poly.type
_entity_poly.pdbx_seq_one_letter_code
_entity_poly.pdbx_strand_id
1 'polypeptide(L)'
;RMCFTVSSAGGRRGAQMATFDINHPDIFDFIHAKREDGRLRQFNLSLLITESFMEAVKNDDEWPLSFPVTQKEVDSENLDLTDTENFLWREFPTHKGYVVNEEGLVACRIYRQVPAKHIWDTIMTSTYD
;
A
#
# COMPACT_ATOMS: atom_id res chain seq x y z
N ARG A 1 -23.10 -1.05 -1.40
CA ARG A 1 -23.21 -1.03 0.08
C ARG A 1 -23.36 -2.48 0.56
N MET A 2 -22.28 -3.12 1.02
CA MET A 2 -22.25 -4.57 1.26
C MET A 2 -22.69 -4.95 2.69
N CYS A 3 -22.26 -4.20 3.72
CA CYS A 3 -22.56 -4.48 5.13
C CYS A 3 -23.88 -3.89 5.68
N PHE A 4 -24.70 -3.23 4.84
CA PHE A 4 -26.05 -2.85 5.26
C PHE A 4 -27.04 -4.03 5.13
N THR A 5 -26.74 -5.00 4.25
CA THR A 5 -27.66 -6.06 3.85
C THR A 5 -27.50 -7.34 4.67
N VAL A 6 -26.35 -7.55 5.33
CA VAL A 6 -26.09 -8.73 6.15
C VAL A 6 -25.89 -8.31 7.61
N SER A 7 -26.99 -8.24 8.34
CA SER A 7 -26.99 -8.09 9.79
C SER A 7 -26.54 -9.40 10.45
N SER A 8 -25.47 -9.35 11.22
CA SER A 8 -25.15 -10.40 12.20
C SER A 8 -26.34 -10.53 13.16
N ALA A 9 -26.66 -11.76 13.56
CA ALA A 9 -27.82 -12.06 14.41
C ALA A 9 -27.91 -11.08 15.60
N GLY A 10 -29.01 -10.32 15.66
CA GLY A 10 -29.31 -9.39 16.74
C GLY A 10 -28.53 -8.07 16.70
N GLY A 11 -29.06 -7.06 16.00
CA GLY A 11 -28.79 -5.62 16.20
C GLY A 11 -27.36 -5.10 16.01
N ARG A 12 -26.34 -5.97 15.96
CA ARG A 12 -24.94 -5.62 15.76
C ARG A 12 -24.66 -5.45 14.28
N ARG A 13 -24.13 -4.27 13.94
CA ARG A 13 -23.63 -3.97 12.60
C ARG A 13 -22.39 -4.83 12.33
N GLY A 14 -22.24 -5.34 11.11
CA GLY A 14 -21.02 -6.03 10.71
C GLY A 14 -19.82 -5.10 10.80
N ALA A 15 -18.68 -5.63 11.23
CA ALA A 15 -17.39 -4.96 11.17
C ALA A 15 -16.60 -5.49 9.97
N GLN A 16 -15.94 -4.59 9.26
CA GLN A 16 -15.06 -4.92 8.15
C GLN A 16 -13.64 -4.47 8.47
N MET A 17 -12.65 -5.07 7.82
CA MET A 17 -11.26 -4.65 7.92
C MET A 17 -10.70 -4.53 6.52
N ALA A 18 -10.02 -3.41 6.24
CA ALA A 18 -9.25 -3.22 5.03
C ALA A 18 -7.78 -3.15 5.42
N THR A 19 -6.97 -3.95 4.74
CA THR A 19 -5.52 -3.97 4.89
C THR A 19 -4.88 -3.41 3.63
N PHE A 20 -3.86 -2.58 3.79
CA PHE A 20 -3.16 -1.94 2.68
C PHE A 20 -1.66 -2.03 2.89
N ASP A 21 -0.92 -2.16 1.80
CA ASP A 21 0.52 -2.33 1.86
C ASP A 21 1.23 -0.99 2.05
N ILE A 22 2.26 -0.93 2.91
CA ILE A 22 3.00 0.30 3.21
C ILE A 22 3.78 0.85 2.01
N ASN A 23 4.02 0.03 0.99
CA ASN A 23 4.71 0.45 -0.22
C ASN A 23 3.80 1.13 -1.23
N HIS A 24 2.48 1.10 -1.06
CA HIS A 24 1.55 1.55 -2.09
C HIS A 24 1.65 3.09 -2.33
N PRO A 25 1.56 3.59 -3.58
CA PRO A 25 1.58 5.04 -3.86
C PRO A 25 0.51 5.84 -3.09
N ASP A 26 -0.69 5.28 -2.98
CA ASP A 26 -1.85 5.93 -2.33
C ASP A 26 -1.93 5.72 -0.81
N ILE A 27 -0.82 5.41 -0.11
CA ILE A 27 -0.86 5.18 1.36
C ILE A 27 -1.43 6.36 2.15
N PHE A 28 -1.16 7.60 1.73
CA PHE A 28 -1.64 8.80 2.43
C PHE A 28 -3.15 8.94 2.31
N ASP A 29 -3.70 8.68 1.11
CA ASP A 29 -5.15 8.68 0.89
C ASP A 29 -5.83 7.58 1.71
N PHE A 30 -5.19 6.40 1.80
CA PHE A 30 -5.69 5.32 2.64
C PHE A 30 -5.69 5.69 4.13
N ILE A 31 -4.62 6.30 4.65
CA ILE A 31 -4.53 6.75 6.05
C ILE A 31 -5.63 7.79 6.33
N HIS A 32 -5.83 8.75 5.43
CA HIS A 32 -6.81 9.83 5.60
C HIS A 32 -8.25 9.43 5.28
N ALA A 33 -8.50 8.26 4.70
CA ALA A 33 -9.83 7.83 4.23
C ALA A 33 -10.93 7.82 5.31
N LYS A 34 -10.55 7.77 6.60
CA LYS A 34 -11.47 7.81 7.74
C LYS A 34 -11.74 9.21 8.31
N ARG A 35 -10.98 10.24 7.92
CA ARG A 35 -11.14 11.60 8.47
C ARG A 35 -12.42 12.29 7.99
N GLU A 36 -13.04 11.79 6.92
CA GLU A 36 -14.33 12.29 6.44
C GLU A 36 -15.50 11.78 7.29
N ASP A 37 -16.26 12.71 7.87
CA ASP A 37 -17.44 12.42 8.66
C ASP A 37 -18.47 11.58 7.87
N GLY A 38 -18.81 10.40 8.38
CA GLY A 38 -19.80 9.53 7.73
C GLY A 38 -19.21 8.43 6.84
N ARG A 39 -17.93 8.52 6.49
CA ARG A 39 -17.26 7.56 5.62
C ARG A 39 -16.65 6.40 6.42
N LEU A 40 -16.69 5.18 5.85
CA LEU A 40 -16.04 3.98 6.40
C LEU A 40 -16.28 3.68 7.91
N ARG A 41 -17.41 4.11 8.48
CA ARG A 41 -17.76 3.94 9.92
C ARG A 41 -17.77 2.49 10.44
N GLN A 42 -17.81 1.51 9.54
CA GLN A 42 -17.83 0.08 9.87
C GLN A 42 -16.52 -0.64 9.51
N PHE A 43 -15.50 0.10 9.06
CA PHE A 43 -14.20 -0.46 8.71
C PHE A 43 -13.17 -0.18 9.79
N ASN A 44 -12.26 -1.13 10.02
CA ASN A 44 -10.93 -0.88 10.52
C ASN A 44 -9.96 -0.80 9.34
N LEU A 45 -9.07 0.19 9.35
CA LEU A 45 -8.03 0.35 8.33
C LEU A 45 -6.71 -0.06 8.97
N SER A 46 -5.96 -0.92 8.30
CA SER A 46 -4.69 -1.45 8.81
C SER A 46 -3.65 -1.38 7.72
N LEU A 47 -2.42 -1.02 8.10
CA LEU A 47 -1.27 -1.04 7.20
C LEU A 47 -0.42 -2.27 7.47
N LEU A 48 0.03 -2.91 6.40
CA LEU A 48 0.99 -4.00 6.45
C LEU A 48 2.40 -3.39 6.48
N ILE A 49 2.98 -3.33 7.67
CA ILE A 49 4.30 -2.75 7.90
C ILE A 49 5.36 -3.85 7.78
N THR A 50 6.39 -3.60 6.97
CA THR A 50 7.53 -4.52 6.79
C THR A 50 8.67 -4.18 7.75
N GLU A 51 9.55 -5.15 7.97
CA GLU A 51 10.78 -4.94 8.74
C GLU A 51 11.67 -3.86 8.11
N SER A 52 11.85 -3.93 6.78
CA SER A 52 12.62 -2.93 6.01
C SER A 52 12.08 -1.50 6.14
N PHE A 53 10.77 -1.33 6.25
CA PHE A 53 10.19 -0.01 6.53
C PHE A 53 10.58 0.49 7.91
N MET A 54 10.50 -0.36 8.93
CA MET A 54 10.87 0.01 10.29
C MET A 54 12.36 0.34 10.41
N GLU A 55 13.21 -0.32 9.65
CA GLU A 55 14.64 0.02 9.55
C GLU A 55 14.83 1.39 8.90
N ALA A 56 14.16 1.66 7.77
CA ALA A 56 14.21 2.96 7.10
C ALA A 56 13.75 4.11 8.02
N VAL A 57 12.69 3.90 8.82
CA VAL A 57 12.24 4.88 9.83
C VAL A 57 13.32 5.16 10.88
N LYS A 58 14.00 4.12 11.38
CA LYS A 58 15.05 4.26 12.40
C LYS A 58 16.28 4.98 11.86
N ASN A 59 16.64 4.72 10.61
CA ASN A 59 17.82 5.25 9.94
C ASN A 59 17.61 6.63 9.30
N ASP A 60 16.36 7.11 9.24
CA ASP A 60 15.98 8.34 8.52
C ASP A 60 16.15 8.23 7.00
N ASP A 61 15.92 7.03 6.46
CA ASP A 61 16.03 6.74 5.04
C ASP A 61 14.76 7.16 4.27
N GLU A 62 14.91 7.35 2.97
CA GLU A 62 13.81 7.52 2.03
C GLU A 62 13.08 6.19 1.80
N TRP A 63 11.76 6.26 1.61
CA TRP A 63 10.92 5.11 1.33
C TRP A 63 10.28 5.21 -0.05
N PRO A 64 10.51 4.25 -0.95
CA PRO A 64 9.96 4.29 -2.31
C PRO A 64 8.51 3.79 -2.35
N LEU A 65 7.58 4.70 -2.61
CA LEU A 65 6.18 4.36 -2.89
C LEU A 65 6.00 3.92 -4.33
N SER A 66 5.40 2.75 -4.51
CA SER A 66 5.65 1.94 -5.69
C SER A 66 4.64 0.81 -5.84
N PHE A 67 4.38 0.43 -7.09
CA PHE A 67 3.33 -0.54 -7.41
C PHE A 67 3.76 -1.48 -8.56
N PRO A 68 3.32 -2.75 -8.55
CA PRO A 68 3.64 -3.70 -9.61
C PRO A 68 3.25 -3.21 -11.00
N VAL A 69 4.11 -3.48 -11.99
CA VAL A 69 3.80 -3.23 -13.40
C VAL A 69 3.39 -4.50 -14.12
N THR A 70 2.40 -4.35 -14.99
CA THR A 70 1.93 -5.44 -15.85
C THR A 70 2.77 -5.53 -17.12
N GLN A 71 2.83 -6.72 -17.72
CA GLN A 71 3.54 -6.92 -18.99
C GLN A 71 3.01 -5.99 -20.10
N LYS A 72 1.69 -5.72 -20.10
CA LYS A 72 1.06 -4.83 -21.09
C LYS A 72 1.55 -3.39 -20.99
N GLU A 73 1.77 -2.89 -19.77
CA GLU A 73 2.31 -1.54 -19.56
C GLU A 73 3.75 -1.46 -20.04
N VAL A 74 4.55 -2.49 -19.76
CA VAL A 74 5.94 -2.57 -20.24
C VAL A 74 6.00 -2.55 -21.77
N ASP A 75 5.16 -3.35 -22.44
CA ASP A 75 5.15 -3.42 -23.90
C ASP A 75 4.63 -2.14 -24.58
N SER A 76 3.66 -1.45 -23.96
CA SER A 76 3.00 -0.27 -24.55
C SER A 76 3.77 1.03 -24.29
N GLU A 77 4.36 1.19 -23.11
CA GLU A 77 5.16 2.37 -22.74
C GLU A 77 6.66 2.17 -23.02
N ASN A 78 7.07 0.97 -23.46
CA ASN A 78 8.46 0.58 -23.69
C ASN A 78 9.33 0.85 -22.45
N LEU A 79 8.88 0.36 -21.30
CA LEU A 79 9.50 0.61 -20.00
C LEU A 79 10.83 -0.13 -19.87
N ASP A 80 11.88 0.58 -19.48
CA ASP A 80 13.17 -0.01 -19.15
C ASP A 80 13.19 -0.49 -17.69
N LEU A 81 12.96 -1.79 -17.49
CA LEU A 81 12.96 -2.42 -16.17
C LEU A 81 14.36 -2.58 -15.56
N THR A 82 15.42 -2.22 -16.29
CA THR A 82 16.79 -2.21 -15.76
C THR A 82 17.10 -0.91 -15.02
N ASP A 83 16.27 0.11 -15.18
CA ASP A 83 16.40 1.38 -14.50
C ASP A 83 16.03 1.29 -13.01
N THR A 84 17.06 1.26 -12.17
CA THR A 84 16.92 1.18 -10.71
C THR A 84 16.42 2.48 -10.06
N GLU A 85 16.40 3.61 -10.78
CA GLU A 85 15.87 4.86 -10.23
C GLU A 85 14.34 4.90 -10.27
N ASN A 86 13.75 4.29 -11.30
CA ASN A 86 12.30 4.28 -11.53
C ASN A 86 11.64 2.92 -11.25
N PHE A 87 12.42 1.84 -11.15
CA PHE A 87 11.91 0.50 -10.88
C PHE A 87 12.69 -0.17 -9.76
N LEU A 88 11.99 -0.98 -9.00
CA LEU A 88 12.58 -1.86 -8.00
C LEU A 88 11.88 -3.22 -8.03
N TRP A 89 12.62 -4.26 -7.64
CA TRP A 89 12.12 -5.62 -7.56
C TRP A 89 11.76 -5.97 -6.12
N ARG A 90 10.57 -6.55 -5.90
CA ARG A 90 10.11 -6.94 -4.56
C ARG A 90 9.34 -8.24 -4.54
N GLU A 91 9.23 -8.81 -3.34
CA GLU A 91 8.28 -9.87 -3.09
C GLU A 91 6.84 -9.35 -3.20
N PHE A 92 5.97 -10.12 -3.85
CA PHE A 92 4.57 -9.79 -3.97
C PHE A 92 3.72 -11.07 -3.86
N PRO A 93 2.54 -11.02 -3.22
CA PRO A 93 1.74 -12.23 -2.98
C PRO A 93 1.18 -12.86 -4.26
N THR A 94 1.17 -12.14 -5.39
CA THR A 94 0.68 -12.65 -6.67
C THR A 94 1.59 -12.25 -7.80
N HIS A 95 1.87 -13.21 -8.68
CA HIS A 95 2.76 -13.04 -9.83
C HIS A 95 1.95 -12.99 -11.14
N LYS A 96 0.65 -13.26 -11.10
CA LYS A 96 -0.17 -13.43 -12.30
C LYS A 96 -0.43 -12.08 -12.97
N GLY A 97 0.15 -11.89 -14.14
CA GLY A 97 -0.06 -10.71 -14.98
C GLY A 97 0.94 -9.56 -14.74
N TYR A 98 1.85 -9.73 -13.77
CA TYR A 98 2.96 -8.81 -13.53
C TYR A 98 4.27 -9.34 -14.11
N VAL A 99 5.24 -8.46 -14.27
CA VAL A 99 6.58 -8.85 -14.70
C VAL A 99 7.36 -9.38 -13.51
N VAL A 100 7.99 -10.55 -13.68
CA VAL A 100 8.70 -11.27 -12.63
C VAL A 100 10.10 -11.64 -13.13
N ASN A 101 11.12 -11.45 -12.28
CA ASN A 101 12.49 -11.83 -12.59
C ASN A 101 12.75 -13.33 -12.32
N GLU A 102 13.98 -13.80 -12.59
CA GLU A 102 14.40 -15.19 -12.36
C GLU A 102 14.36 -15.60 -10.88
N GLU A 103 14.46 -14.63 -9.96
CA GLU A 103 14.40 -14.83 -8.51
C GLU A 103 12.97 -14.87 -7.96
N GLY A 104 11.96 -14.65 -8.81
CA GLY A 104 10.55 -14.63 -8.41
C GLY A 104 10.06 -13.29 -7.85
N LEU A 105 10.87 -12.22 -7.94
CA LEU A 105 10.50 -10.87 -7.54
C LEU A 105 9.71 -10.17 -8.64
N VAL A 106 8.76 -9.33 -8.24
CA VAL A 106 7.89 -8.56 -9.13
C VAL A 106 8.46 -7.17 -9.36
N ALA A 107 8.50 -6.74 -10.62
CA ALA A 107 8.90 -5.39 -10.99
C ALA A 107 7.85 -4.38 -10.51
N CYS A 108 8.28 -3.39 -9.74
CA CYS A 108 7.43 -2.32 -9.24
C CYS A 108 7.96 -0.97 -9.68
N ARG A 109 7.10 -0.17 -10.28
CA ARG A 109 7.40 1.22 -10.64
C ARG A 109 7.37 2.09 -9.39
N ILE A 110 8.37 2.93 -9.22
CA ILE A 110 8.45 3.95 -8.18
C ILE A 110 7.70 5.18 -8.67
N TYR A 111 6.73 5.62 -7.87
CA TYR A 111 5.93 6.82 -8.15
C TYR A 111 6.46 8.02 -7.38
N ARG A 112 6.98 7.80 -6.17
CA ARG A 112 7.52 8.85 -5.30
C ARG A 112 8.43 8.26 -4.24
N GLN A 113 9.47 8.98 -3.87
CA GLN A 113 10.25 8.71 -2.65
C GLN A 113 9.83 9.70 -1.56
N VAL A 114 9.64 9.20 -0.34
CA VAL A 114 9.21 10.00 0.80
C VAL A 114 10.02 9.59 2.04
N PRO A 115 10.46 10.52 2.90
CA PRO A 115 11.12 10.16 4.14
C PRO A 115 10.28 9.17 4.95
N ALA A 116 10.86 8.04 5.35
CA ALA A 116 10.13 6.99 6.04
C ALA A 116 9.50 7.50 7.36
N LYS A 117 10.20 8.38 8.08
CA LYS A 117 9.68 9.06 9.28
C LYS A 117 8.42 9.88 9.00
N HIS A 118 8.34 10.56 7.87
CA HIS A 118 7.15 11.35 7.54
C HIS A 118 5.90 10.47 7.37
N ILE A 119 6.07 9.29 6.75
CA ILE A 119 5.00 8.29 6.66
C ILE A 119 4.62 7.81 8.06
N TRP A 120 5.61 7.44 8.88
CA TRP A 120 5.38 6.97 10.25
C TRP A 120 4.61 7.99 11.11
N ASP A 121 5.04 9.25 11.09
CA ASP A 121 4.39 10.34 11.83
C ASP A 121 2.94 10.50 11.37
N THR A 122 2.68 10.42 10.07
CA THR A 122 1.32 10.48 9.52
C THR A 122 0.44 9.34 10.03
N ILE A 123 0.98 8.12 10.12
CA ILE A 123 0.27 6.96 10.68
C ILE A 123 -0.04 7.19 12.17
N MET A 124 0.93 7.67 12.94
CA MET A 124 0.76 7.93 14.38
C MET A 124 -0.29 9.02 14.60
N THR A 125 -0.15 10.17 13.94
CA THR A 125 -1.13 11.27 14.02
C THR A 125 -2.53 10.79 13.65
N SER A 126 -2.71 10.01 12.59
CA SER A 126 -4.04 9.51 12.22
C SER A 126 -4.60 8.41 13.14
N THR A 127 -3.78 7.81 14.00
CA THR A 127 -4.22 6.79 14.96
C THR A 127 -4.68 7.40 16.28
N TYR A 128 -4.08 8.54 16.66
CA TYR A 128 -4.31 9.19 17.95
C TYR A 128 -5.16 10.47 17.89
N ASP A 129 -5.28 11.10 16.71
CA ASP A 129 -6.24 12.19 16.44
C ASP A 129 -7.59 11.66 15.95
#